data_AF-A0A7W0S2Q7-F1
#
_entry.id   AF-A0A7W0S2Q7-F1
#
_cell.length_a   1.000
_cell.length_b   1.000
_cell.length_c   1.000
_cell.angle_alpha   90.00
_cell.angle_beta   90.00
_cell.angle_gamma   90.00
#
_symmetry.space_group_name_H-M   'P 1'
#
loop_
_entity.id
_entity.type
_entity.pdbx_description
1 polymer ?
#
loop_
_entity_poly.entity_id
_entity_poly.type
_entity_poly.pdbx_seq_one_letter_code
_entity_poly.pdbx_strand_id
1 'polypeptide(L)'
;MAAPATRYDHLIAQLWAALPDREAPPDLRAYLDKVRRQASTITDEDVKALKEAGHSEDEIFEHTVSAAIAAGLERLDAGLRTLR
;
A
#
# COMPACT_ATOMS: atom_id res chain seq x y z
N MET A 1 7.84 -29.68 2.70
CA MET A 1 7.38 -29.50 1.31
C MET A 1 7.80 -28.12 0.83
N ALA A 2 8.30 -27.99 -0.40
CA ALA A 2 8.49 -26.66 -0.99
C ALA A 2 7.12 -26.06 -1.32
N ALA A 3 6.91 -24.78 -1.03
CA ALA A 3 5.69 -24.08 -1.42
C ALA A 3 5.53 -24.13 -2.95
N PRO A 4 4.30 -24.22 -3.48
CA PRO A 4 4.09 -24.22 -4.93
C PRO A 4 4.55 -22.89 -5.51
N ALA A 5 5.59 -22.93 -6.33
CA ALA A 5 6.07 -21.77 -7.07
C ALA A 5 5.06 -21.42 -8.16
N THR A 6 4.60 -20.17 -8.20
CA THR A 6 3.69 -19.71 -9.25
C THR A 6 4.49 -19.02 -10.36
N ARG A 7 3.91 -18.91 -11.57
CA ARG A 7 4.50 -18.09 -12.63
C ARG A 7 4.68 -16.62 -12.24
N TYR A 8 4.03 -16.16 -11.17
CA TYR A 8 4.02 -14.77 -10.71
C TYR A 8 5.08 -14.45 -9.67
N ASP A 9 5.82 -15.45 -9.16
CA ASP A 9 6.77 -15.24 -8.06
C ASP A 9 7.83 -14.19 -8.41
N HIS A 10 8.30 -14.18 -9.66
CA HIS A 10 9.25 -13.17 -10.15
C HIS A 10 8.66 -11.76 -10.23
N LEU A 11 7.36 -11.61 -10.50
CA LEU A 11 6.69 -10.30 -10.50
C LEU A 11 6.44 -9.82 -9.08
N ILE A 12 6.03 -10.73 -8.18
CA ILE A 12 5.85 -10.43 -6.76
C ILE A 12 7.18 -9.98 -6.14
N ALA A 13 8.28 -10.67 -6.44
CA ALA A 13 9.62 -10.28 -5.98
C ALA A 13 10.05 -8.91 -6.52
N GLN A 14 9.78 -8.61 -7.80
CA GLN A 14 10.03 -7.29 -8.36
C GLN A 14 9.19 -6.20 -7.67
N LEU A 15 7.93 -6.49 -7.36
CA LEU A 15 7.05 -5.53 -6.70
C LEU A 15 7.51 -5.24 -5.27
N TRP A 16 7.95 -6.26 -4.53
CA TRP A 16 8.57 -6.09 -3.21
C TRP A 16 9.86 -5.26 -3.27
N ALA A 17 10.73 -5.54 -4.26
CA ALA A 17 11.98 -4.81 -4.43
C ALA A 17 11.77 -3.34 -4.85
N ALA A 18 10.64 -3.03 -5.48
CA ALA A 18 10.27 -1.68 -5.90
C ALA A 18 9.58 -0.87 -4.79
N LEU A 19 9.22 -1.46 -3.64
CA LEU A 19 8.60 -0.71 -2.56
C LEU A 19 9.61 0.29 -1.97
N PRO A 20 9.23 1.57 -1.85
CA PRO A 20 10.12 2.57 -1.29
C PRO A 20 10.34 2.34 0.21
N ASP A 21 11.59 2.46 0.67
CA ASP A 21 11.97 2.46 2.11
C ASP A 21 11.72 3.83 2.78
N ARG A 22 10.78 4.59 2.22
CA ARG A 22 10.46 5.95 2.65
C ARG A 22 9.30 5.90 3.64
N GLU A 23 9.52 6.42 4.84
CA GLU A 23 8.41 6.69 5.75
C GLU A 23 7.47 7.76 5.18
N ALA A 24 6.17 7.52 5.30
CA ALA A 24 5.18 8.50 4.89
C ALA A 24 5.23 9.73 5.82
N PRO A 25 5.00 10.94 5.30
CA PRO A 25 4.86 12.14 6.12
C PRO A 25 3.81 11.94 7.23
N PRO A 26 4.02 12.50 8.44
CA PRO A 26 3.09 12.34 9.56
C PRO A 26 1.63 12.66 9.21
N ASP A 27 1.41 13.68 8.39
CA ASP A 27 0.08 14.19 8.02
C ASP A 27 -0.70 13.19 7.15
N LEU A 28 -0.01 12.35 6.38
CA LEU A 28 -0.60 11.29 5.57
C LEU A 28 -0.96 10.03 6.38
N ARG A 29 -0.46 9.87 7.62
CA ARG A 29 -0.53 8.60 8.34
C ARG A 29 -1.96 8.09 8.55
N ALA A 30 -2.87 8.97 8.97
CA ALA A 30 -4.26 8.61 9.21
C ALA A 30 -4.98 8.20 7.91
N TYR A 31 -4.75 8.97 6.84
CA TYR A 31 -5.25 8.65 5.52
C TYR A 31 -4.71 7.30 5.01
N LEU A 32 -3.40 7.05 5.16
CA LEU A 32 -2.79 5.80 4.70
C LEU A 32 -3.19 4.58 5.53
N ASP A 33 -3.51 4.73 6.82
CA ASP A 33 -4.11 3.64 7.60
C ASP A 33 -5.52 3.31 7.08
N LYS A 34 -6.28 4.33 6.68
CA LYS A 34 -7.58 4.17 6.01
C LYS A 34 -7.45 3.48 4.66
N VAL A 35 -6.47 3.86 3.82
CA VAL A 35 -6.13 3.14 2.58
C VAL A 35 -5.82 1.68 2.86
N ARG A 36 -5.03 1.40 3.90
CA ARG A 36 -4.67 0.05 4.28
C ARG A 36 -5.87 -0.77 4.72
N ARG A 37 -6.77 -0.24 5.55
CA ARG A 37 -7.76 -1.07 6.28
C ARG A 37 -9.19 -0.91 5.79
N GLN A 38 -9.53 0.25 5.23
CA GLN A 38 -10.90 0.71 5.03
C GLN A 38 -11.03 1.59 3.77
N ALA A 39 -10.38 1.21 2.66
CA ALA A 39 -10.31 2.03 1.45
C ALA A 39 -11.68 2.46 0.90
N SER A 40 -12.73 1.66 1.08
CA SER A 40 -14.10 1.99 0.67
C SER A 40 -14.74 3.14 1.46
N THR A 41 -14.13 3.55 2.57
CA THR A 41 -14.62 4.65 3.41
C THR A 41 -13.94 5.98 3.09
N ILE A 42 -12.94 5.98 2.19
CA ILE A 42 -12.23 7.19 1.77
C ILE A 42 -13.21 8.09 1.00
N THR A 43 -13.20 9.38 1.33
CA THR A 43 -14.04 10.40 0.71
C THR A 43 -13.20 11.53 0.16
N ASP A 44 -13.84 12.41 -0.61
CA ASP A 44 -13.21 13.62 -1.14
C ASP A 44 -12.69 14.56 -0.03
N GLU A 45 -13.30 14.53 1.17
CA GLU A 45 -12.84 15.35 2.30
C GLU A 45 -11.48 14.89 2.83
N ASP A 46 -11.18 13.58 2.79
CA ASP A 46 -9.86 13.09 3.19
C ASP A 46 -8.76 13.65 2.27
N VAL A 47 -9.03 13.67 0.95
CA VAL A 47 -8.09 14.22 -0.05
C VAL A 47 -7.99 15.74 0.09
N LYS A 48 -9.11 16.42 0.30
CA LYS A 48 -9.15 17.87 0.51
C LYS A 48 -8.33 18.29 1.73
N ALA A 49 -8.45 17.58 2.86
CA ALA A 49 -7.67 17.87 4.06
C ALA A 49 -6.16 17.76 3.83
N LEU A 50 -5.70 16.78 3.04
CA LEU A 50 -4.29 16.64 2.68
C LEU A 50 -3.80 17.75 1.76
N LYS A 51 -4.64 18.19 0.81
CA LYS A 51 -4.34 19.34 -0.05
C LYS A 51 -4.23 20.64 0.76
N GLU A 52 -5.13 20.83 1.73
CA GLU A 52 -5.09 21.97 2.66
C GLU A 52 -3.84 21.93 3.56
N ALA A 53 -3.31 20.74 3.88
CA ALA A 53 -2.03 20.54 4.56
C ALA A 53 -0.80 20.78 3.66
N GLY A 54 -0.99 21.08 2.37
CA GLY A 54 0.07 21.45 1.43
C GLY A 54 0.58 20.30 0.55
N HIS A 55 -0.04 19.12 0.59
CA HIS A 55 0.31 18.03 -0.33
C HIS A 55 -0.28 18.26 -1.73
N SER A 56 0.51 17.97 -2.75
CA SER A 56 0.06 17.88 -4.13
C SER A 56 -0.79 16.63 -4.38
N GLU A 57 -1.61 16.66 -5.43
CA GLU A 57 -2.39 15.48 -5.83
C GLU A 57 -1.50 14.31 -6.24
N ASP A 58 -0.36 14.58 -6.88
CA ASP A 58 0.62 13.57 -7.25
C ASP A 58 1.21 12.89 -6.01
N GLU A 59 1.62 13.65 -4.98
CA GLU A 59 2.11 13.08 -3.72
C GLU A 59 1.05 12.22 -3.03
N ILE A 60 -0.20 12.67 -3.00
CA ILE A 60 -1.31 11.91 -2.41
C ILE A 60 -1.51 10.61 -3.19
N PHE A 61 -1.52 10.66 -4.53
CA PHE A 61 -1.66 9.50 -5.39
C PHE A 61 -0.52 8.49 -5.20
N GLU A 62 0.72 8.95 -5.24
CA GLU A 62 1.92 8.11 -5.07
C GLU A 62 1.92 7.39 -3.72
N HIS A 63 1.59 8.11 -2.64
CA HIS A 63 1.47 7.50 -1.31
C HIS A 63 0.31 6.51 -1.22
N THR A 64 -0.83 6.80 -1.85
CA THR A 64 -2.00 5.91 -1.89
C THR A 64 -1.67 4.59 -2.57
N VAL A 65 -1.08 4.65 -3.78
CA VAL A 65 -0.70 3.46 -4.54
C VAL A 65 0.36 2.66 -3.78
N SER A 66 1.37 3.32 -3.23
CA SER A 66 2.43 2.68 -2.45
C SER A 66 1.87 1.93 -1.24
N ALA A 67 0.97 2.56 -0.47
CA ALA A 67 0.34 1.94 0.69
C ALA A 67 -0.60 0.78 0.31
N ALA A 68 -1.37 0.92 -0.77
CA ALA A 68 -2.28 -0.13 -1.25
C ALA A 68 -1.52 -1.38 -1.70
N ILE A 69 -0.44 -1.20 -2.49
CA ILE A 69 0.38 -2.31 -2.98
C ILE A 69 1.10 -3.02 -1.82
N ALA A 70 1.73 -2.27 -0.91
CA ALA A 70 2.37 -2.85 0.28
C ALA A 70 1.37 -3.70 1.08
N ALA A 71 0.18 -3.16 1.34
CA ALA A 71 -0.85 -3.88 2.09
C ALA A 71 -1.40 -5.09 1.33
N GLY A 72 -1.47 -5.05 0.00
CA GLY A 72 -1.85 -6.20 -0.82
C GLY A 72 -0.80 -7.32 -0.76
N LEU A 73 0.47 -6.96 -0.86
CA LEU A 73 1.61 -7.87 -0.77
C LEU A 73 1.73 -8.50 0.63
N GLU A 74 1.57 -7.73 1.70
CA GLU A 74 1.52 -8.23 3.08
C GLU A 74 0.42 -9.30 3.26
N ARG A 75 -0.78 -9.05 2.71
CA ARG A 75 -1.90 -10.01 2.77
C ARG A 75 -1.63 -11.26 1.95
N LEU A 76 -1.02 -11.11 0.77
CA LEU A 76 -0.65 -12.23 -0.08
C LEU A 76 0.36 -13.13 0.65
N ASP A 77 1.42 -12.55 1.22
CA ASP A 77 2.41 -13.30 2.00
C ASP A 77 1.79 -14.01 3.20
N ALA A 78 0.93 -13.32 3.96
CA ALA A 78 0.20 -13.92 5.09
C ALA A 78 -0.67 -15.11 4.64
N GLY A 79 -1.38 -14.99 3.52
CA GLY A 79 -2.18 -16.08 2.95
C GLY A 79 -1.33 -17.26 2.45
N LEU A 80 -0.19 -16.98 1.81
CA LEU A 80 0.72 -18.05 1.36
C LEU A 80 1.36 -18.80 2.53
N ARG A 81 1.65 -18.12 3.65
CA ARG A 81 2.18 -18.75 4.86
C ARG A 81 1.22 -19.76 5.50
N THR A 82 -0.09 -19.61 5.34
CA THR A 82 -1.07 -20.59 5.88
C THR A 82 -1.23 -21.83 5.01
N LEU A 83 -0.82 -21.78 3.74
CA LEU A 83 -0.90 -22.89 2.79
C LEU A 83 0.36 -23.77 2.78
N ARG A 84 1.36 -23.46 3.60
CA ARG A 84 2.69 -24.06 3.59
C ARG A 84 2.91 -25.02 4.76
#